data_AF-A0A350JK22-F1
#
_entry.id   AF-A0A350JK22-F1
#
_cell.length_a   1.000
_cell.length_b   1.000
_cell.length_c   1.000
_cell.angle_alpha   90.00
_cell.angle_beta   90.00
_cell.angle_gamma   90.00
#
_symmetry.space_group_name_H-M   'P 1'
#
loop_
_entity.id
_entity.type
_entity.pdbx_description
1 polymer ?
#
loop_
_entity_poly.entity_id
_entity_poly.type
_entity_poly.pdbx_seq_one_letter_code
_entity_poly.pdbx_strand_id
1 'polypeptide(L)'
;MKPILITLLSLFTFFASQAQLKTLTPTFWASAIPSEVDLKDYTVLLDIVHRLDKREISEEDLNSTEAALYDRWDELEDAMTIGGLGCSWYCGGGPHKITASSQLGPEKGFLYEPDNAHDFDATTAWVEGAKGDGIGEFITYHFMANSPPVTKVEVYNGYLKDENTWKVNGRVKKLKMYVDNVPFAILEVADNYNQQVFNLGTELQSTVEGTDMELKFEILEVYPGTMYHDVAISEILFDGTGVHCFAKGTMITMADGSLKPIEKITIQDSVLSLDIITSQSFSAGVMETTRIKHHNLVRISLINGAAIELTSDHPVFTNNKGWASLDPEATKTYNNIDSASMLETMDEVVVYREGRVVSASVQKIEMLESCQETYSILDLHRGNAFFANGIVVGTEVLTQQVATK
;
A
#
# COMPACT_ATOMS: atom_id res chain seq x y z
N MET A 1 11.10 -27.20 75.78
CA MET A 1 10.59 -26.06 75.00
C MET A 1 11.40 -25.99 73.71
N LYS A 2 10.79 -26.26 72.55
CA LYS A 2 11.44 -26.16 71.22
C LYS A 2 11.16 -24.75 70.66
N PRO A 3 12.14 -24.07 70.01
CA PRO A 3 11.89 -22.76 69.45
C PRO A 3 11.11 -22.90 68.14
N ILE A 4 10.04 -22.12 68.01
CA ILE A 4 9.25 -21.98 66.80
C ILE A 4 9.95 -20.92 65.94
N LEU A 5 10.45 -21.32 64.78
CA LEU A 5 11.02 -20.44 63.77
C LEU A 5 9.86 -19.84 62.97
N ILE A 6 9.54 -18.56 63.20
CA ILE A 6 8.57 -17.81 62.40
C ILE A 6 9.29 -17.29 61.17
N THR A 7 9.00 -17.86 60.00
CA THR A 7 9.52 -17.38 58.72
C THR A 7 8.63 -16.24 58.24
N LEU A 8 9.15 -15.00 58.25
CA LEU A 8 8.51 -13.84 57.63
C LEU A 8 8.57 -14.01 56.11
N LEU A 9 7.41 -14.20 55.47
CA LEU A 9 7.28 -14.20 54.02
C LEU A 9 7.17 -12.74 53.54
N SER A 10 8.25 -12.18 53.02
CA SER A 10 8.23 -10.87 52.36
C SER A 10 7.59 -11.02 50.97
N LEU A 11 6.35 -10.56 50.81
CA LEU A 11 5.75 -10.36 49.49
C LEU A 11 6.48 -9.20 48.78
N PHE A 12 7.33 -9.55 47.81
CA PHE A 12 7.80 -8.59 46.82
C PHE A 12 6.71 -8.43 45.76
N THR A 13 5.97 -7.32 45.80
CA THR A 13 5.12 -6.91 44.67
C THR A 13 6.03 -6.32 43.59
N PHE A 14 6.28 -7.10 42.54
CA PHE A 14 6.86 -6.60 41.30
C PHE A 14 5.83 -5.70 40.60
N PHE A 15 5.97 -4.38 40.75
CA PHE A 15 5.36 -3.44 39.82
C PHE A 15 6.24 -3.42 38.56
N ALA A 16 5.91 -4.25 37.57
CA ALA A 16 6.42 -4.03 36.22
C ALA A 16 5.81 -2.71 35.73
N SER A 17 6.64 -1.69 35.46
CA SER A 17 6.15 -0.49 34.78
C SER A 17 5.74 -0.89 33.38
N GLN A 18 4.44 -0.98 33.13
CA GLN A 18 3.93 -1.17 31.78
C GLN A 18 4.32 0.10 31.00
N ALA A 19 5.23 -0.03 30.04
CA ALA A 19 5.57 1.08 29.17
C ALA A 19 4.27 1.59 28.53
N GLN A 20 4.02 2.89 28.65
CA GLN A 20 2.84 3.49 28.05
C GLN A 20 2.92 3.32 26.54
N LEU A 21 1.87 2.74 25.94
CA LEU A 21 1.76 2.58 24.49
C LEU A 21 1.90 3.94 23.80
N LYS A 22 2.63 3.98 22.68
CA LYS A 22 2.71 5.17 21.85
C LYS A 22 1.33 5.49 21.27
N THR A 23 1.02 6.77 21.16
CA THR A 23 -0.17 7.26 20.46
C THR A 23 0.25 7.82 19.10
N LEU A 24 -0.47 7.45 18.05
CA LEU A 24 -0.29 7.95 16.68
C LEU A 24 -1.47 8.86 16.33
N THR A 25 -1.16 9.99 15.70
CA THR A 25 -2.14 10.94 15.17
C THR A 25 -2.06 10.95 13.64
N PRO A 26 -3.19 11.09 12.94
CA PRO A 26 -3.22 10.97 11.50
C PRO A 26 -2.78 12.27 10.81
N THR A 27 -2.31 12.12 9.57
CA THR A 27 -2.39 13.18 8.57
C THR A 27 -3.63 12.97 7.70
N PHE A 28 -4.18 14.06 7.15
CA PHE A 28 -5.42 14.01 6.38
C PHE A 28 -5.16 14.18 4.88
N TRP A 29 -5.94 13.46 4.09
CA TRP A 29 -6.00 13.61 2.63
C TRP A 29 -7.43 13.99 2.20
N ALA A 30 -7.79 13.78 0.94
CA ALA A 30 -9.07 14.22 0.37
C ALA A 30 -10.30 13.64 1.13
N SER A 31 -11.46 14.28 0.91
CA SER A 31 -12.75 13.79 1.40
C SER A 31 -13.09 12.46 0.73
N ALA A 32 -13.54 11.48 1.52
CA ALA A 32 -13.87 10.15 1.03
C ALA A 32 -15.37 9.87 0.87
N ILE A 33 -16.26 10.78 1.30
CA ILE A 33 -17.71 10.63 1.04
C ILE A 33 -17.99 10.99 -0.42
N PRO A 34 -18.61 10.07 -1.20
CA PRO A 34 -19.07 10.38 -2.55
C PRO A 34 -20.18 11.43 -2.56
N SER A 35 -20.30 12.21 -3.64
CA SER A 35 -21.38 13.19 -3.73
C SER A 35 -22.75 12.51 -3.95
N GLU A 36 -23.83 13.11 -3.45
CA GLU A 36 -25.20 12.58 -3.68
C GLU A 36 -25.53 12.44 -5.18
N VAL A 37 -24.95 13.31 -6.01
CA VAL A 37 -25.13 13.26 -7.47
C VAL A 37 -24.41 12.04 -8.02
N ASP A 38 -23.15 11.83 -7.66
CA ASP A 38 -22.34 10.72 -8.17
C ASP A 38 -22.89 9.37 -7.70
N LEU A 39 -23.36 9.26 -6.46
CA LEU A 39 -24.02 8.03 -5.95
C LEU A 39 -25.26 7.66 -6.77
N LYS A 40 -26.08 8.66 -7.08
CA LYS A 40 -27.31 8.47 -7.87
C LYS A 40 -26.97 8.08 -9.30
N ASP A 41 -26.02 8.78 -9.91
CA ASP A 41 -25.57 8.54 -11.27
C ASP A 41 -24.93 7.15 -11.38
N TYR A 42 -24.10 6.75 -10.41
CA TYR A 42 -23.47 5.43 -10.34
C TYR A 42 -24.50 4.29 -10.19
N THR A 43 -25.56 4.50 -9.39
CA THR A 43 -26.65 3.51 -9.27
C THR A 43 -27.34 3.27 -10.61
N VAL A 44 -27.57 4.33 -11.40
CA VAL A 44 -28.16 4.21 -12.75
C VAL A 44 -27.17 3.55 -13.71
N LEU A 45 -25.88 3.91 -13.61
CA LEU A 45 -24.82 3.28 -14.39
C LEU A 45 -24.82 1.75 -14.17
N LEU A 46 -24.83 1.27 -12.93
CA LEU A 46 -24.85 -0.17 -12.63
C LEU A 46 -26.03 -0.91 -13.28
N ASP A 47 -27.22 -0.31 -13.37
CA ASP A 47 -28.37 -0.87 -14.09
C ASP A 47 -28.09 -0.98 -15.59
N ILE A 48 -27.53 0.07 -16.20
CA ILE A 48 -27.14 0.09 -17.61
C ILE A 48 -26.14 -1.03 -17.90
N VAL A 49 -25.07 -1.12 -17.09
CA VAL A 49 -24.02 -2.14 -17.20
C VAL A 49 -24.60 -3.54 -17.08
N HIS A 50 -25.48 -3.76 -16.10
CA HIS A 50 -26.14 -5.05 -15.92
C HIS A 50 -26.93 -5.48 -17.15
N ARG A 51 -27.70 -4.56 -17.74
CA ARG A 51 -28.50 -4.82 -18.95
C ARG A 51 -27.62 -5.11 -20.17
N LEU A 52 -26.50 -4.40 -20.33
CA LEU A 52 -25.50 -4.64 -21.38
C LEU A 52 -24.84 -6.01 -21.21
N ASP A 53 -24.42 -6.36 -19.98
CA ASP A 53 -23.71 -7.60 -19.68
C ASP A 53 -24.61 -8.85 -19.85
N LYS A 54 -25.90 -8.70 -19.52
CA LYS A 54 -26.95 -9.69 -19.83
C LYS A 54 -27.32 -9.75 -21.31
N ARG A 55 -26.80 -8.85 -22.14
CA ARG A 55 -27.11 -8.69 -23.57
C ARG A 55 -28.60 -8.43 -23.82
N GLU A 56 -29.27 -7.76 -22.88
CA GLU A 56 -30.66 -7.33 -23.02
C GLU A 56 -30.77 -6.08 -23.92
N ILE A 57 -29.70 -5.27 -23.93
CA ILE A 57 -29.51 -4.10 -24.79
C ILE A 57 -28.09 -4.11 -25.38
N SER A 58 -27.85 -3.29 -26.40
CA SER A 58 -26.54 -2.91 -26.90
C SER A 58 -26.25 -1.43 -26.64
N GLU A 59 -25.00 -0.98 -26.78
CA GLU A 59 -24.64 0.44 -26.59
C GLU A 59 -25.41 1.38 -27.54
N GLU A 60 -25.76 0.90 -28.74
CA GLU A 60 -26.55 1.66 -29.72
C GLU A 60 -28.01 1.90 -29.26
N ASP A 61 -28.49 1.11 -28.28
CA ASP A 61 -29.86 1.22 -27.76
C ASP A 61 -29.98 2.24 -26.61
N LEU A 62 -28.86 2.79 -26.11
CA LEU A 62 -28.85 3.75 -25.01
C LEU A 62 -29.47 5.09 -25.46
N ASN A 63 -30.36 5.64 -24.64
CA ASN A 63 -30.85 7.00 -24.87
C ASN A 63 -29.77 8.05 -24.53
N SER A 64 -29.97 9.31 -24.90
CA SER A 64 -28.97 10.37 -24.70
C SER A 64 -28.51 10.59 -23.25
N THR A 65 -29.36 10.30 -22.27
CA THR A 65 -29.01 10.41 -20.84
C THR A 65 -28.25 9.19 -20.36
N GLU A 66 -28.67 7.99 -20.75
CA GLU A 66 -27.94 6.75 -20.43
C GLU A 66 -26.55 6.74 -21.07
N ALA A 67 -26.43 7.17 -22.33
CA ALA A 67 -25.15 7.28 -23.02
C ALA A 67 -24.20 8.27 -22.32
N ALA A 68 -24.71 9.45 -21.92
CA ALA A 68 -23.90 10.43 -21.20
C ALA A 68 -23.44 9.95 -19.80
N LEU A 69 -24.23 9.08 -19.14
CA LEU A 69 -23.83 8.44 -17.89
C LEU A 69 -22.79 7.35 -18.13
N TYR A 70 -22.97 6.53 -19.16
CA TYR A 70 -22.02 5.49 -19.55
C TYR A 70 -20.66 6.09 -19.95
N ASP A 71 -20.64 7.24 -20.62
CA ASP A 71 -19.42 7.99 -20.93
C ASP A 71 -18.67 8.52 -19.69
N ARG A 72 -19.34 8.60 -18.53
CA ARG A 72 -18.76 9.01 -17.23
C ARG A 72 -18.37 7.82 -16.35
N TRP A 73 -18.32 6.59 -16.90
CA TRP A 73 -18.03 5.39 -16.11
C TRP A 73 -16.80 5.57 -15.23
N ASP A 74 -15.64 5.87 -15.82
CA ASP A 74 -14.36 5.94 -15.09
C ASP A 74 -14.40 6.98 -13.98
N GLU A 75 -15.02 8.14 -14.23
CA GLU A 75 -15.19 9.21 -13.24
C GLU A 75 -16.04 8.74 -12.03
N LEU A 76 -17.14 8.06 -12.31
CA LEU A 76 -18.06 7.59 -11.27
C LEU A 76 -17.49 6.40 -10.50
N GLU A 77 -16.77 5.50 -11.17
CA GLU A 77 -16.06 4.38 -10.54
C GLU A 77 -14.93 4.89 -9.63
N ASP A 78 -14.12 5.85 -10.09
CA ASP A 78 -13.08 6.50 -9.29
C ASP A 78 -13.67 7.24 -8.08
N ALA A 79 -14.87 7.82 -8.22
CA ALA A 79 -15.54 8.52 -7.12
C ALA A 79 -16.06 7.57 -6.02
N MET A 80 -16.34 6.30 -6.35
CA MET A 80 -16.75 5.29 -5.37
C MET A 80 -15.56 4.50 -4.80
N THR A 81 -14.49 4.36 -5.59
CA THR A 81 -13.35 3.52 -5.26
C THR A 81 -12.38 4.25 -4.34
N ILE A 82 -12.16 3.70 -3.15
CA ILE A 82 -11.15 4.17 -2.21
C ILE A 82 -9.79 3.55 -2.56
N GLY A 83 -8.68 4.27 -2.38
CA GLY A 83 -7.34 3.74 -2.66
C GLY A 83 -6.89 3.82 -4.13
N GLY A 84 -7.80 4.23 -5.04
CA GLY A 84 -7.55 4.53 -6.45
C GLY A 84 -7.32 3.31 -7.33
N LEU A 85 -7.77 3.36 -8.59
CA LEU A 85 -7.52 2.35 -9.64
C LEU A 85 -6.05 2.34 -10.15
N GLY A 86 -5.11 2.76 -9.31
CA GLY A 86 -3.68 2.91 -9.63
C GLY A 86 -2.80 1.78 -9.07
N CYS A 87 -1.51 1.83 -9.39
CA CYS A 87 -0.52 0.93 -8.83
C CYS A 87 -0.35 1.19 -7.33
N SER A 88 -0.89 0.31 -6.49
CA SER A 88 -0.84 0.43 -5.03
C SER A 88 0.11 -0.59 -4.40
N TRP A 89 0.49 -0.39 -3.13
CA TRP A 89 1.26 -1.35 -2.33
C TRP A 89 0.68 -2.78 -2.37
N TYR A 90 -0.64 -2.89 -2.57
CA TYR A 90 -1.38 -4.14 -2.74
C TYR A 90 -0.98 -4.97 -3.97
N CYS A 91 -0.29 -4.39 -4.95
CA CYS A 91 0.35 -5.15 -6.02
C CYS A 91 1.34 -6.16 -5.42
N GLY A 92 2.21 -5.72 -4.51
CA GLY A 92 3.19 -6.62 -3.90
C GLY A 92 2.58 -7.67 -2.96
N GLY A 93 1.42 -7.35 -2.41
CA GLY A 93 0.60 -8.24 -1.58
C GLY A 93 -0.22 -7.43 -0.58
N GLY A 94 -1.30 -8.02 -0.09
CA GLY A 94 -2.16 -7.44 0.95
C GLY A 94 -2.54 -8.50 1.97
N PRO A 95 -3.46 -8.18 2.90
CA PRO A 95 -4.02 -9.20 3.77
C PRO A 95 -4.74 -10.25 2.92
N HIS A 96 -4.46 -11.53 3.15
CA HIS A 96 -5.11 -12.63 2.43
C HIS A 96 -6.40 -13.09 3.09
N LYS A 97 -6.64 -12.61 4.31
CA LYS A 97 -7.81 -12.91 5.11
C LYS A 97 -8.08 -11.77 6.09
N ILE A 98 -9.36 -11.49 6.30
CA ILE A 98 -9.83 -10.53 7.28
C ILE A 98 -10.83 -11.24 8.19
N THR A 99 -10.78 -10.92 9.48
CA THR A 99 -11.69 -11.50 10.49
C THR A 99 -12.06 -10.44 11.51
N ALA A 100 -13.27 -10.50 12.06
CA ALA A 100 -13.68 -9.64 13.17
C ALA A 100 -14.19 -10.43 14.36
N SER A 101 -14.26 -9.78 15.52
CA SER A 101 -14.87 -10.31 16.74
C SER A 101 -16.37 -10.57 16.57
N SER A 102 -17.03 -9.69 15.82
CA SER A 102 -18.44 -9.80 15.43
C SER A 102 -18.70 -9.01 14.15
N GLN A 103 -19.89 -9.22 13.59
CA GLN A 103 -20.43 -8.44 12.48
C GLN A 103 -21.93 -8.28 12.66
N LEU A 104 -22.49 -7.15 12.25
CA LEU A 104 -23.92 -6.92 12.21
C LEU A 104 -24.56 -7.87 11.20
N GLY A 105 -25.74 -8.42 11.55
CA GLY A 105 -26.47 -9.30 10.65
C GLY A 105 -26.94 -8.57 9.39
N PRO A 106 -27.17 -9.30 8.28
CA PRO A 106 -27.66 -8.68 7.04
C PRO A 106 -28.98 -7.93 7.26
N GLU A 107 -29.09 -6.71 6.74
CA GLU A 107 -30.32 -5.92 6.79
C GLU A 107 -30.64 -5.29 5.43
N LYS A 108 -31.89 -5.46 4.97
CA LYS A 108 -32.40 -4.83 3.72
C LYS A 108 -31.52 -5.06 2.48
N GLY A 109 -30.80 -6.18 2.44
CA GLY A 109 -29.90 -6.53 1.32
C GLY A 109 -28.47 -6.01 1.47
N PHE A 110 -28.13 -5.34 2.58
CA PHE A 110 -26.77 -4.97 2.92
C PHE A 110 -26.12 -6.04 3.80
N LEU A 111 -24.85 -6.30 3.53
CA LEU A 111 -23.95 -7.11 4.35
C LEU A 111 -22.98 -6.16 5.08
N TYR A 112 -22.48 -6.58 6.24
CA TYR A 112 -21.61 -5.78 7.09
C TYR A 112 -20.37 -6.57 7.52
N GLU A 113 -19.83 -7.33 6.57
CA GLU A 113 -18.77 -8.31 6.81
C GLU A 113 -17.41 -7.62 7.00
N PRO A 114 -16.42 -8.29 7.63
CA PRO A 114 -15.08 -7.72 7.82
C PRO A 114 -14.40 -7.34 6.50
N ASP A 115 -14.67 -8.07 5.43
CA ASP A 115 -14.11 -7.81 4.10
C ASP A 115 -14.57 -6.45 3.53
N ASN A 116 -15.73 -5.93 3.95
CA ASN A 116 -16.21 -4.59 3.60
C ASN A 116 -15.43 -3.45 4.28
N ALA A 117 -14.40 -3.75 5.08
CA ALA A 117 -13.46 -2.76 5.60
C ALA A 117 -12.16 -2.72 4.78
N HIS A 118 -12.18 -3.35 3.60
CA HIS A 118 -11.01 -3.55 2.75
C HIS A 118 -11.35 -3.89 1.29
N ASP A 119 -12.57 -3.58 0.85
CA ASP A 119 -13.06 -3.88 -0.50
C ASP A 119 -12.86 -2.71 -1.46
N PHE A 120 -12.26 -1.62 -0.98
CA PHE A 120 -12.01 -0.39 -1.72
C PHE A 120 -13.29 0.32 -2.17
N ASP A 121 -14.42 0.08 -1.50
CA ASP A 121 -15.72 0.69 -1.81
C ASP A 121 -16.18 1.59 -0.66
N ALA A 122 -16.22 2.91 -0.90
CA ALA A 122 -16.67 3.88 0.11
C ALA A 122 -18.13 3.65 0.59
N THR A 123 -18.91 2.87 -0.15
CA THR A 123 -20.34 2.65 0.08
C THR A 123 -20.67 1.38 0.86
N THR A 124 -19.65 0.59 1.21
CA THR A 124 -19.74 -0.56 2.11
C THR A 124 -19.05 -0.24 3.45
N ALA A 125 -19.24 -1.12 4.43
CA ALA A 125 -18.53 -1.03 5.71
C ALA A 125 -18.60 -2.36 6.45
N TRP A 126 -17.57 -2.63 7.26
CA TRP A 126 -17.72 -3.50 8.42
C TRP A 126 -18.51 -2.75 9.49
N VAL A 127 -19.54 -3.38 10.03
CA VAL A 127 -20.28 -2.90 11.19
C VAL A 127 -20.22 -3.99 12.23
N GLU A 128 -19.75 -3.67 13.44
CA GLU A 128 -19.73 -4.64 14.54
C GLU A 128 -21.16 -5.05 14.95
N GLY A 129 -21.31 -6.25 15.50
CA GLY A 129 -22.62 -6.83 15.84
C GLY A 129 -22.84 -7.08 17.34
N ALA A 130 -21.99 -6.51 18.18
CA ALA A 130 -22.13 -6.60 19.63
C ALA A 130 -23.23 -5.66 20.12
N LYS A 131 -23.70 -5.91 21.35
CA LYS A 131 -24.67 -5.01 21.97
C LYS A 131 -23.97 -3.78 22.53
N GLY A 132 -24.38 -2.61 22.10
CA GLY A 132 -23.91 -1.33 22.64
C GLY A 132 -22.98 -0.64 21.66
N ASP A 133 -22.00 0.09 22.19
CA ASP A 133 -21.18 1.03 21.42
C ASP A 133 -19.94 0.38 20.77
N GLY A 134 -19.92 -0.95 20.56
CA GLY A 134 -18.78 -1.66 19.96
C GLY A 134 -17.44 -1.63 20.71
N ILE A 135 -17.35 -1.08 21.92
CA ILE A 135 -16.10 -1.01 22.69
C ILE A 135 -15.59 -2.43 23.00
N GLY A 136 -14.35 -2.72 22.62
CA GLY A 136 -13.71 -4.02 22.74
C GLY A 136 -13.88 -4.93 21.52
N GLU A 137 -14.76 -4.58 20.59
CA GLU A 137 -14.84 -5.24 19.29
C GLU A 137 -13.59 -4.91 18.45
N PHE A 138 -13.22 -5.84 17.57
CA PHE A 138 -11.99 -5.73 16.80
C PHE A 138 -12.11 -6.35 15.41
N ILE A 139 -11.28 -5.84 14.51
CA ILE A 139 -11.03 -6.40 13.18
C ILE A 139 -9.54 -6.75 13.06
N THR A 140 -9.23 -7.84 12.36
CA THR A 140 -7.89 -8.40 12.22
C THR A 140 -7.59 -8.73 10.77
N TYR A 141 -6.43 -8.29 10.31
CA TYR A 141 -5.89 -8.48 8.98
C TYR A 141 -4.72 -9.45 9.05
N HIS A 142 -4.78 -10.48 8.20
CA HIS A 142 -3.80 -11.57 8.17
C HIS A 142 -2.94 -11.44 6.92
N PHE A 143 -1.65 -11.22 7.10
CA PHE A 143 -0.67 -11.08 6.02
C PHE A 143 0.14 -12.35 5.90
N MET A 144 0.33 -12.86 4.68
CA MET A 144 1.16 -14.04 4.46
C MET A 144 2.59 -13.80 4.95
N ALA A 145 3.29 -14.86 5.36
CA ALA A 145 4.65 -14.81 5.90
C ALA A 145 5.68 -14.00 5.08
N ASN A 146 5.49 -13.85 3.76
CA ASN A 146 6.40 -13.11 2.89
C ASN A 146 5.72 -11.88 2.26
N SER A 147 4.67 -11.35 2.88
CA SER A 147 4.04 -10.11 2.43
C SER A 147 5.01 -8.96 2.58
N PRO A 148 4.93 -7.94 1.72
CA PRO A 148 5.77 -6.74 1.85
C PRO A 148 5.60 -6.11 3.25
N PRO A 149 6.60 -5.35 3.74
CA PRO A 149 6.48 -4.64 5.00
C PRO A 149 5.46 -3.50 4.95
N VAL A 150 4.58 -3.44 5.96
CA VAL A 150 3.62 -2.37 6.20
C VAL A 150 4.31 -1.23 6.96
N THR A 151 4.14 0.01 6.48
CA THR A 151 4.68 1.21 7.14
C THR A 151 3.62 2.24 7.50
N LYS A 152 2.43 2.14 6.91
CA LYS A 152 1.29 3.03 7.15
C LYS A 152 0.01 2.24 7.29
N VAL A 153 -0.90 2.80 8.08
CA VAL A 153 -2.30 2.36 8.18
C VAL A 153 -3.16 3.55 7.81
N GLU A 154 -4.16 3.33 6.97
CA GLU A 154 -5.08 4.36 6.52
C GLU A 154 -6.49 4.00 6.97
N VAL A 155 -7.19 4.92 7.64
CA VAL A 155 -8.51 4.66 8.20
C VAL A 155 -9.54 5.58 7.57
N TYR A 156 -10.62 4.98 7.10
CA TYR A 156 -11.82 5.64 6.60
C TYR A 156 -12.95 5.39 7.60
N ASN A 157 -13.11 6.37 8.49
CA ASN A 157 -13.81 6.20 9.76
C ASN A 157 -15.34 6.39 9.63
N GLY A 158 -16.13 5.42 10.10
CA GLY A 158 -17.58 5.42 9.99
C GLY A 158 -18.09 4.68 8.77
N TYR A 159 -19.37 4.84 8.46
CA TYR A 159 -19.99 4.31 7.25
C TYR A 159 -20.14 5.42 6.20
N LEU A 160 -19.24 5.45 5.21
CA LEU A 160 -19.02 6.59 4.31
C LEU A 160 -19.99 6.67 3.12
N LYS A 161 -20.93 5.73 3.03
CA LYS A 161 -21.94 5.66 1.96
C LYS A 161 -22.60 7.00 1.63
N ASP A 162 -22.97 7.76 2.65
CA ASP A 162 -23.49 9.11 2.52
C ASP A 162 -23.37 9.86 3.86
N GLU A 163 -23.52 11.19 3.83
CA GLU A 163 -23.37 12.03 5.02
C GLU A 163 -24.37 11.68 6.14
N ASN A 164 -25.60 11.28 5.79
CA ASN A 164 -26.59 10.91 6.80
C ASN A 164 -26.22 9.58 7.45
N THR A 165 -25.88 8.57 6.65
CA THR A 165 -25.44 7.24 7.10
C THR A 165 -24.21 7.35 8.03
N TRP A 166 -23.24 8.20 7.68
CA TRP A 166 -22.08 8.48 8.52
C TRP A 166 -22.44 9.07 9.90
N LYS A 167 -23.44 9.96 9.96
CA LYS A 167 -23.90 10.62 11.20
C LYS A 167 -24.76 9.71 12.09
N VAL A 168 -25.56 8.83 11.51
CA VAL A 168 -26.50 8.00 12.27
C VAL A 168 -25.82 6.81 12.93
N ASN A 169 -24.70 6.32 12.38
CA ASN A 169 -23.90 5.22 12.94
C ASN A 169 -22.81 5.71 13.90
N GLY A 170 -22.33 4.82 14.77
CA GLY A 170 -21.15 5.05 15.60
C GLY A 170 -19.86 5.09 14.76
N ARG A 171 -18.88 5.87 15.22
CA ARG A 171 -17.56 6.04 14.55
C ARG A 171 -16.46 5.81 15.57
N VAL A 172 -15.30 5.36 15.12
CA VAL A 172 -14.18 5.11 16.02
C VAL A 172 -13.52 6.42 16.43
N LYS A 173 -13.16 6.53 17.71
CA LYS A 173 -12.33 7.63 18.23
C LYS A 173 -10.92 7.18 18.58
N LYS A 174 -10.78 5.95 19.07
CA LYS A 174 -9.48 5.33 19.33
C LYS A 174 -9.47 3.87 18.95
N LEU A 175 -8.47 3.47 18.16
CA LEU A 175 -8.14 2.07 17.91
C LEU A 175 -6.89 1.69 18.69
N LYS A 176 -6.85 0.50 19.27
CA LYS A 176 -5.62 -0.12 19.75
C LYS A 176 -5.14 -1.10 18.70
N MET A 177 -3.98 -0.80 18.14
CA MET A 177 -3.31 -1.66 17.18
C MET A 177 -2.45 -2.70 17.91
N TYR A 178 -2.52 -3.94 17.45
CA TYR A 178 -1.67 -5.05 17.87
C TYR A 178 -0.92 -5.59 16.65
N VAL A 179 0.30 -6.07 16.89
CA VAL A 179 1.10 -6.85 15.93
C VAL A 179 1.36 -8.21 16.57
N ASP A 180 0.91 -9.28 15.94
CA ASP A 180 1.03 -10.67 16.45
C ASP A 180 0.58 -10.79 17.92
N ASN A 181 -0.59 -10.21 18.22
CA ASN A 181 -1.21 -10.14 19.55
C ASN A 181 -0.43 -9.34 20.62
N VAL A 182 0.64 -8.65 20.26
CA VAL A 182 1.35 -7.70 21.13
C VAL A 182 0.83 -6.28 20.89
N PRO A 183 0.37 -5.54 21.93
CA PRO A 183 -0.01 -4.14 21.77
C PRO A 183 1.11 -3.29 21.17
N PHE A 184 0.81 -2.56 20.11
CA PHE A 184 1.78 -1.76 19.35
C PHE A 184 1.58 -0.25 19.54
N ALA A 185 0.37 0.24 19.31
CA ALA A 185 0.06 1.67 19.39
C ALA A 185 -1.44 1.92 19.67
N ILE A 186 -1.76 3.14 20.08
CA ILE A 186 -3.12 3.70 20.05
C ILE A 186 -3.18 4.65 18.86
N LEU A 187 -4.15 4.46 17.96
CA LEU A 187 -4.43 5.36 16.86
C LEU A 187 -5.59 6.26 17.28
N GLU A 188 -5.36 7.58 17.34
CA GLU A 188 -6.42 8.56 17.57
C GLU A 188 -7.08 8.92 16.25
N VAL A 189 -8.31 8.46 16.06
CA VAL A 189 -9.05 8.64 14.81
C VAL A 189 -9.94 9.87 14.97
N ALA A 190 -9.82 10.83 14.05
CA ALA A 190 -10.59 12.06 14.05
C ALA A 190 -12.05 11.82 13.62
N ASP A 191 -12.96 12.65 14.11
CA ASP A 191 -14.39 12.62 13.77
C ASP A 191 -14.66 13.34 12.44
N ASN A 192 -14.13 12.80 11.35
CA ASN A 192 -14.41 13.25 9.99
C ASN A 192 -14.28 12.09 9.00
N TYR A 193 -14.69 12.37 7.76
CA TYR A 193 -14.76 11.43 6.65
C TYR A 193 -13.58 11.54 5.68
N ASN A 194 -12.50 12.23 6.05
CA ASN A 194 -11.30 12.26 5.22
C ASN A 194 -10.51 10.97 5.45
N GLN A 195 -9.73 10.56 4.46
CA GLN A 195 -8.69 9.54 4.63
C GLN A 195 -7.72 9.97 5.74
N GLN A 196 -7.50 9.08 6.72
CA GLN A 196 -6.65 9.34 7.88
C GLN A 196 -5.43 8.41 7.88
N VAL A 197 -4.26 8.96 7.60
CA VAL A 197 -3.02 8.18 7.41
C VAL A 197 -2.17 8.21 8.67
N PHE A 198 -1.86 7.03 9.21
CA PHE A 198 -1.04 6.82 10.39
C PHE A 198 0.31 6.22 9.99
N ASN A 199 1.38 6.99 10.12
CA ASN A 199 2.74 6.49 9.94
C ASN A 199 3.15 5.64 11.15
N LEU A 200 3.57 4.40 10.92
CA LEU A 200 3.93 3.47 12.00
C LEU A 200 5.32 3.74 12.58
N GLY A 201 6.17 4.44 11.81
CA GLY A 201 7.55 4.77 12.17
C GLY A 201 8.49 3.57 12.19
N THR A 202 8.06 2.45 11.62
CA THR A 202 8.80 1.19 11.47
C THR A 202 8.14 0.38 10.37
N GLU A 203 8.91 -0.55 9.80
CA GLU A 203 8.39 -1.60 8.93
C GLU A 203 7.85 -2.76 9.78
N LEU A 204 6.62 -3.19 9.49
CA LEU A 204 5.99 -4.36 10.06
C LEU A 204 5.87 -5.44 9.00
N GLN A 205 6.54 -6.56 9.22
CA GLN A 205 6.44 -7.76 8.40
C GLN A 205 6.56 -8.98 9.30
N SER A 206 6.16 -10.15 8.80
CA SER A 206 6.43 -11.38 9.53
C SER A 206 7.94 -11.56 9.70
N THR A 207 8.34 -11.84 10.94
CA THR A 207 9.74 -12.09 11.30
C THR A 207 10.04 -13.59 11.47
N VAL A 208 9.00 -14.43 11.33
CA VAL A 208 9.07 -15.87 11.54
C VAL A 208 8.77 -16.56 10.22
N GLU A 209 9.75 -17.30 9.70
CA GLU A 209 9.64 -18.01 8.42
C GLU A 209 8.37 -18.89 8.39
N GLY A 210 7.55 -18.70 7.36
CA GLY A 210 6.33 -19.48 7.13
C GLY A 210 5.17 -19.18 8.09
N THR A 211 5.26 -18.14 8.92
CA THR A 211 4.18 -17.70 9.81
C THR A 211 3.60 -16.39 9.32
N ASP A 212 2.27 -16.28 9.31
CA ASP A 212 1.58 -15.06 8.94
C ASP A 212 1.75 -13.98 10.02
N MET A 213 1.68 -12.71 9.61
CA MET A 213 1.62 -11.57 10.51
C MET A 213 0.15 -11.16 10.72
N GLU A 214 -0.24 -10.88 11.96
CA GLU A 214 -1.56 -10.38 12.31
C GLU A 214 -1.50 -8.90 12.71
N LEU A 215 -2.25 -8.04 12.00
CA LEU A 215 -2.54 -6.68 12.44
C LEU A 215 -3.98 -6.61 12.94
N LYS A 216 -4.16 -6.37 14.25
CA LYS A 216 -5.49 -6.29 14.89
C LYS A 216 -5.78 -4.89 15.40
N PHE A 217 -6.99 -4.42 15.18
CA PHE A 217 -7.48 -3.10 15.56
C PHE A 217 -8.69 -3.25 16.48
N GLU A 218 -8.51 -2.95 17.77
CA GLU A 218 -9.56 -3.01 18.79
C GLU A 218 -10.13 -1.62 19.08
N ILE A 219 -11.45 -1.50 19.14
CA ILE A 219 -12.15 -0.26 19.43
C ILE A 219 -12.03 0.06 20.93
N LEU A 220 -11.37 1.18 21.27
CA LEU A 220 -11.22 1.63 22.66
C LEU A 220 -12.21 2.73 23.05
N GLU A 221 -12.49 3.64 22.12
CA GLU A 221 -13.39 4.77 22.31
C GLU A 221 -14.12 5.06 21.01
N VAL A 222 -15.34 5.59 21.11
CA VAL A 222 -16.20 5.89 19.97
C VAL A 222 -16.75 7.32 20.03
N TYR A 223 -17.09 7.84 18.86
CA TYR A 223 -18.05 8.93 18.69
C TYR A 223 -19.43 8.30 18.50
N PRO A 224 -20.42 8.61 19.35
CA PRO A 224 -21.74 8.01 19.23
C PRO A 224 -22.43 8.42 17.93
N GLY A 225 -23.19 7.49 17.37
CA GLY A 225 -24.14 7.76 16.31
C GLY A 225 -25.35 8.52 16.85
N THR A 226 -26.06 9.21 15.96
CA THR A 226 -27.30 9.91 16.34
C THR A 226 -28.51 8.99 16.41
N MET A 227 -28.42 7.76 15.87
CA MET A 227 -29.52 6.79 15.87
C MET A 227 -29.09 5.38 16.29
N TYR A 228 -27.98 4.89 15.74
CA TYR A 228 -27.47 3.55 15.98
C TYR A 228 -26.26 3.61 16.92
N HIS A 229 -26.15 2.57 17.76
CA HIS A 229 -25.01 2.39 18.63
C HIS A 229 -23.85 1.70 17.91
N ASP A 230 -24.17 0.86 16.92
CA ASP A 230 -23.23 0.04 16.19
C ASP A 230 -22.17 0.90 15.49
N VAL A 231 -20.91 0.50 15.64
CA VAL A 231 -19.76 1.20 15.08
C VAL A 231 -19.44 0.67 13.69
N ALA A 232 -19.22 1.58 12.75
CA ALA A 232 -18.85 1.25 11.38
C ALA A 232 -17.42 1.70 11.04
N ILE A 233 -16.74 0.92 10.22
CA ILE A 233 -15.49 1.28 9.54
C ILE A 233 -15.64 0.90 8.07
N SER A 234 -15.50 1.89 7.19
CA SER A 234 -15.60 1.66 5.74
C SER A 234 -14.31 1.10 5.19
N GLU A 235 -13.15 1.58 5.65
CA GLU A 235 -11.86 1.02 5.21
C GLU A 235 -10.80 1.10 6.31
N ILE A 236 -9.97 0.06 6.38
CA ILE A 236 -8.61 0.14 6.92
C ILE A 236 -7.66 -0.38 5.86
N LEU A 237 -6.97 0.54 5.18
CA LEU A 237 -5.98 0.21 4.16
C LEU A 237 -4.56 0.25 4.71
N PHE A 238 -3.64 -0.30 3.94
CA PHE A 238 -2.22 -0.41 4.26
C PHE A 238 -1.38 0.11 3.10
N ASP A 239 -0.28 0.74 3.49
CA ASP A 239 0.79 1.12 2.59
C ASP A 239 2.12 0.79 3.27
N GLY A 240 3.18 0.68 2.49
CA GLY A 240 4.39 0.03 2.93
C GLY A 240 5.56 0.16 1.97
N THR A 241 6.55 -0.66 2.18
CA THR A 241 7.80 -0.69 1.41
C THR A 241 8.02 -2.08 0.85
N GLY A 242 9.17 -2.31 0.21
CA GLY A 242 9.57 -3.62 -0.27
C GLY A 242 8.87 -4.08 -1.54
N VAL A 243 8.01 -3.24 -2.14
CA VAL A 243 7.34 -3.51 -3.40
C VAL A 243 8.14 -3.08 -4.62
N HIS A 244 9.44 -2.77 -4.48
CA HIS A 244 10.34 -2.22 -5.51
C HIS A 244 11.32 -3.28 -6.02
N CYS A 245 11.01 -4.01 -7.08
CA CYS A 245 11.89 -5.07 -7.57
C CYS A 245 11.77 -5.30 -9.08
N PHE A 246 12.75 -6.00 -9.63
CA PHE A 246 12.76 -6.48 -11.01
C PHE A 246 12.31 -7.93 -11.10
N ALA A 247 11.65 -8.28 -12.21
CA ALA A 247 11.40 -9.68 -12.56
C ALA A 247 12.72 -10.46 -12.64
N LYS A 248 12.65 -11.75 -12.27
CA LYS A 248 13.73 -12.71 -12.49
C LYS A 248 14.21 -12.70 -13.95
N GLY A 249 15.52 -12.81 -14.16
CA GLY A 249 16.12 -12.80 -15.49
C GLY A 249 16.43 -11.39 -16.03
N THR A 250 16.08 -10.34 -15.29
CA THR A 250 16.54 -8.98 -15.58
C THR A 250 18.07 -8.94 -15.58
N MET A 251 18.66 -8.44 -16.66
CA MET A 251 20.10 -8.44 -16.89
C MET A 251 20.72 -7.16 -16.35
N ILE A 252 21.58 -7.31 -15.35
CA ILE A 252 22.34 -6.21 -14.77
C ILE A 252 23.64 -6.02 -15.54
N THR A 253 23.94 -4.77 -15.89
CA THR A 253 25.22 -4.42 -16.52
C THR A 253 26.31 -4.37 -15.46
N MET A 254 27.27 -5.28 -15.56
CA MET A 254 28.38 -5.40 -14.63
C MET A 254 29.43 -4.32 -14.88
N ALA A 255 30.32 -4.07 -13.92
CA ALA A 255 31.34 -3.03 -14.02
C ALA A 255 32.31 -3.21 -15.22
N ASP A 256 32.47 -4.45 -15.71
CA ASP A 256 33.27 -4.78 -16.90
C ASP A 256 32.46 -4.74 -18.22
N GLY A 257 31.18 -4.37 -18.16
CA GLY A 257 30.24 -4.33 -19.28
C GLY A 257 29.60 -5.67 -19.62
N SER A 258 29.94 -6.76 -18.91
CA SER A 258 29.23 -8.04 -19.03
C SER A 258 27.81 -7.94 -18.48
N LEU A 259 26.96 -8.92 -18.81
CA LEU A 259 25.60 -9.00 -18.28
C LEU A 259 25.49 -10.16 -17.29
N LYS A 260 24.87 -9.91 -16.14
CA LYS A 260 24.58 -10.93 -15.14
C LYS A 260 23.10 -10.86 -14.75
N PRO A 261 22.38 -12.00 -14.71
CA PRO A 261 21.00 -12.02 -14.23
C PRO A 261 20.91 -11.52 -12.78
N ILE A 262 19.90 -10.71 -12.48
CA ILE A 262 19.69 -10.09 -11.16
C ILE A 262 19.63 -11.12 -10.03
N GLU A 263 19.02 -12.29 -10.28
CA GLU A 263 18.91 -13.35 -9.27
C GLU A 263 20.25 -14.02 -8.90
N LYS A 264 21.34 -13.67 -9.60
CA LYS A 264 22.70 -14.16 -9.34
C LYS A 264 23.63 -13.07 -8.78
N ILE A 265 23.14 -11.84 -8.61
CA ILE A 265 23.91 -10.75 -8.03
C ILE A 265 24.10 -11.01 -6.53
N THR A 266 25.29 -10.68 -6.04
CA THR A 266 25.70 -10.84 -4.64
C THR A 266 26.48 -9.61 -4.19
N ILE A 267 26.64 -9.44 -2.87
CA ILE A 267 27.44 -8.35 -2.27
C ILE A 267 28.95 -8.38 -2.62
N GLN A 268 29.41 -9.41 -3.33
CA GLN A 268 30.80 -9.50 -3.82
C GLN A 268 30.94 -8.94 -5.24
N ASP A 269 29.84 -8.63 -5.91
CA ASP A 269 29.83 -8.14 -7.28
C ASP A 269 30.03 -6.62 -7.35
N SER A 270 30.46 -6.15 -8.52
CA SER A 270 30.46 -4.73 -8.88
C SER A 270 29.70 -4.51 -10.18
N VAL A 271 28.77 -3.57 -10.16
CA VAL A 271 27.92 -3.21 -11.30
C VAL A 271 28.40 -1.92 -11.95
N LEU A 272 27.99 -1.70 -13.19
CA LEU A 272 28.15 -0.40 -13.83
C LEU A 272 27.11 0.56 -13.25
N SER A 273 27.59 1.68 -12.74
CA SER A 273 26.79 2.75 -12.17
C SER A 273 26.95 4.03 -12.99
N LEU A 274 26.05 4.99 -12.83
CA LEU A 274 26.03 6.24 -13.57
C LEU A 274 25.98 7.42 -12.60
N ASP A 275 26.87 8.38 -12.78
CA ASP A 275 26.73 9.69 -12.15
C ASP A 275 25.74 10.49 -13.00
N ILE A 276 24.50 10.63 -12.52
CA ILE A 276 23.40 11.28 -13.27
C ILE A 276 23.65 12.77 -13.56
N ILE A 277 24.56 13.41 -12.82
CA ILE A 277 24.90 14.83 -13.02
C ILE A 277 25.92 14.96 -14.16
N THR A 278 26.95 14.12 -14.16
CA THR A 278 28.05 14.20 -15.15
C THR A 278 27.87 13.27 -16.34
N SER A 279 26.87 12.38 -16.29
CA SER A 279 26.64 11.28 -17.25
C SER A 279 27.86 10.35 -17.43
N GLN A 280 28.75 10.29 -16.44
CA GLN A 280 29.92 9.41 -16.45
C GLN A 280 29.61 8.09 -15.76
N SER A 281 29.96 6.98 -16.40
CA SER A 281 29.82 5.66 -15.81
C SER A 281 31.03 5.32 -14.92
N PHE A 282 30.79 4.56 -13.86
CA PHE A 282 31.82 4.10 -12.92
C PHE A 282 31.47 2.74 -12.32
N SER A 283 32.46 2.09 -11.70
CA SER A 283 32.25 0.80 -11.02
C SER A 283 31.67 1.01 -9.62
N ALA A 284 30.56 0.33 -9.31
CA ALA A 284 29.90 0.33 -8.02
C ALA A 284 29.77 -1.10 -7.45
N GLY A 285 30.52 -1.43 -6.40
CA GLY A 285 30.29 -2.60 -5.54
C GLY A 285 28.91 -2.59 -4.89
N VAL A 286 28.26 -3.76 -4.91
CA VAL A 286 26.94 -4.01 -4.33
C VAL A 286 27.04 -4.16 -2.83
N MET A 287 26.25 -3.40 -2.07
CA MET A 287 26.25 -3.46 -0.60
C MET A 287 25.09 -4.32 -0.08
N GLU A 288 23.94 -4.26 -0.75
CA GLU A 288 22.73 -4.93 -0.29
C GLU A 288 21.84 -5.36 -1.46
N THR A 289 21.17 -6.50 -1.31
CA THR A 289 20.28 -7.09 -2.29
C THR A 289 19.04 -7.64 -1.61
N THR A 290 17.89 -7.61 -2.29
CA THR A 290 16.65 -8.21 -1.80
C THR A 290 16.10 -9.26 -2.77
N ARG A 291 15.31 -10.20 -2.23
CA ARG A 291 14.53 -11.20 -2.96
C ARG A 291 13.17 -11.31 -2.32
N ILE A 292 12.14 -10.93 -3.06
CA ILE A 292 10.74 -10.92 -2.61
C ILE A 292 9.90 -11.57 -3.70
N LYS A 293 8.69 -12.01 -3.36
CA LYS A 293 7.73 -12.50 -4.35
C LYS A 293 6.65 -11.44 -4.50
N HIS A 294 6.51 -10.87 -5.69
CA HIS A 294 5.47 -9.90 -5.98
C HIS A 294 4.40 -10.49 -6.88
N HIS A 295 3.18 -9.98 -6.69
CA HIS A 295 2.09 -10.12 -7.63
C HIS A 295 2.07 -8.82 -8.45
N ASN A 296 1.63 -8.83 -9.69
CA ASN A 296 1.47 -7.62 -10.51
C ASN A 296 2.77 -6.83 -10.76
N LEU A 297 3.44 -7.13 -11.87
CA LEU A 297 4.54 -6.29 -12.37
C LEU A 297 4.05 -5.35 -13.46
N VAL A 298 4.88 -4.38 -13.81
CA VAL A 298 4.70 -3.55 -14.98
C VAL A 298 5.81 -3.84 -15.98
N ARG A 299 5.42 -4.05 -17.23
CA ARG A 299 6.36 -4.09 -18.34
C ARG A 299 6.44 -2.72 -19.00
N ILE A 300 7.62 -2.13 -18.98
CA ILE A 300 7.95 -0.93 -19.75
C ILE A 300 8.68 -1.37 -21.00
N SER A 301 8.12 -1.08 -22.18
CA SER A 301 8.72 -1.35 -23.49
C SER A 301 9.17 -0.04 -24.12
N LEU A 302 10.40 -0.02 -24.64
CA LEU A 302 11.00 1.15 -25.29
C LEU A 302 10.96 1.00 -26.81
N ILE A 303 10.96 2.14 -27.52
CA ILE A 303 10.91 2.16 -28.99
C ILE A 303 12.11 1.48 -29.66
N ASN A 304 13.22 1.34 -28.94
CA ASN A 304 14.43 0.66 -29.42
C ASN A 304 14.39 -0.87 -29.26
N GLY A 305 13.27 -1.42 -28.78
CA GLY A 305 13.03 -2.85 -28.56
C GLY A 305 13.50 -3.37 -27.19
N ALA A 306 14.11 -2.53 -26.34
CA ALA A 306 14.40 -2.91 -24.96
C ALA A 306 13.11 -2.94 -24.14
N ALA A 307 13.05 -3.84 -23.16
CA ALA A 307 11.95 -3.90 -22.22
C ALA A 307 12.46 -4.29 -20.83
N ILE A 308 11.74 -3.87 -19.81
CA ILE A 308 12.00 -4.24 -18.42
C ILE A 308 10.68 -4.55 -17.73
N GLU A 309 10.72 -5.57 -16.88
CA GLU A 309 9.62 -5.90 -15.97
C GLU A 309 10.07 -5.54 -14.56
N LEU A 310 9.36 -4.60 -13.97
CA LEU A 310 9.63 -4.05 -12.66
C LEU A 310 8.32 -3.75 -11.96
N THR A 311 8.38 -3.56 -10.67
CA THR A 311 7.25 -3.07 -9.90
C THR A 311 7.05 -1.58 -10.15
N SER A 312 5.82 -1.10 -10.02
CA SER A 312 5.38 0.25 -10.46
C SER A 312 6.17 1.42 -9.89
N ASP A 313 6.67 1.23 -8.69
CA ASP A 313 7.29 2.17 -7.79
C ASP A 313 8.82 2.25 -7.96
N HIS A 314 9.39 1.39 -8.82
CA HIS A 314 10.83 1.33 -9.03
C HIS A 314 11.32 2.54 -9.86
N PRO A 315 12.29 3.32 -9.36
CA PRO A 315 12.74 4.55 -10.00
C PRO A 315 13.46 4.29 -11.33
N VAL A 316 12.99 4.94 -12.40
CA VAL A 316 13.61 4.99 -13.72
C VAL A 316 14.11 6.41 -13.98
N PHE A 317 15.34 6.56 -14.49
CA PHE A 317 15.88 7.89 -14.78
C PHE A 317 15.52 8.37 -16.20
N THR A 318 14.92 9.55 -16.28
CA THR A 318 14.50 10.20 -17.53
C THR A 318 15.28 11.49 -17.77
N ASN A 319 15.53 11.83 -19.04
CA ASN A 319 16.20 13.08 -19.41
C ASN A 319 15.37 14.33 -19.09
N ASN A 320 14.04 14.22 -19.16
CA ASN A 320 13.14 15.37 -19.11
C ASN A 320 12.62 15.66 -17.68
N LYS A 321 12.43 14.61 -16.88
CA LYS A 321 11.79 14.71 -15.56
C LYS A 321 12.72 14.33 -14.41
N GLY A 322 13.92 13.81 -14.68
CA GLY A 322 14.77 13.19 -13.66
C GLY A 322 14.22 11.82 -13.28
N TRP A 323 14.17 11.51 -11.99
CA TRP A 323 13.58 10.26 -11.53
C TRP A 323 12.08 10.21 -11.80
N ALA A 324 11.60 9.09 -12.32
CA ALA A 324 10.20 8.84 -12.57
C ALA A 324 9.84 7.39 -12.28
N SER A 325 8.59 7.15 -11.92
CA SER A 325 8.02 5.82 -11.69
C SER A 325 6.51 5.88 -11.95
N LEU A 326 5.84 4.74 -11.89
CA LEU A 326 4.37 4.64 -11.97
C LEU A 326 3.69 4.83 -10.61
N ASP A 327 4.47 4.90 -9.52
CA ASP A 327 4.03 5.37 -8.20
C ASP A 327 5.06 6.34 -7.60
N PRO A 328 5.00 7.63 -7.99
CA PRO A 328 5.98 8.62 -7.56
C PRO A 328 5.95 8.91 -6.06
N GLU A 329 4.80 8.77 -5.40
CA GLU A 329 4.69 9.05 -3.96
C GLU A 329 5.41 7.99 -3.13
N ALA A 330 5.29 6.71 -3.51
CA ALA A 330 6.11 5.65 -2.94
C ALA A 330 7.60 5.88 -3.22
N THR A 331 7.97 6.22 -4.47
CA THR A 331 9.37 6.44 -4.85
C THR A 331 10.03 7.61 -4.11
N LYS A 332 9.30 8.68 -3.79
CA LYS A 332 9.84 9.86 -3.07
C LYS A 332 10.34 9.56 -1.65
N THR A 333 10.01 8.40 -1.09
CA THR A 333 10.50 7.96 0.23
C THR A 333 11.99 7.61 0.22
N TYR A 334 12.56 7.35 -0.96
CA TYR A 334 13.97 7.01 -1.13
C TYR A 334 14.90 8.20 -1.06
N ASN A 335 16.08 7.93 -0.51
CA ASN A 335 17.13 8.91 -0.35
C ASN A 335 17.60 9.41 -1.73
N ASN A 336 17.56 10.74 -1.91
CA ASN A 336 17.93 11.44 -3.14
C ASN A 336 16.98 11.19 -4.34
N ILE A 337 15.72 10.81 -4.08
CA ILE A 337 14.67 10.63 -5.10
C ILE A 337 13.38 11.41 -4.74
N ASP A 338 13.51 12.45 -3.92
CA ASP A 338 12.42 13.33 -3.42
C ASP A 338 11.67 14.12 -4.51
N SER A 339 12.20 14.14 -5.73
CA SER A 339 11.62 14.80 -6.90
C SER A 339 11.00 13.84 -7.93
N ALA A 340 10.73 12.59 -7.56
CA ALA A 340 10.15 11.62 -8.49
C ALA A 340 8.82 12.11 -9.09
N SER A 341 8.61 11.78 -10.35
CA SER A 341 7.43 12.19 -11.13
C SER A 341 6.79 11.00 -11.83
N MET A 342 5.56 11.17 -12.33
CA MET A 342 4.86 10.10 -13.05
C MET A 342 5.57 9.79 -14.38
N LEU A 343 5.89 8.51 -14.58
CA LEU A 343 6.42 7.98 -15.83
C LEU A 343 5.28 7.75 -16.83
N GLU A 344 5.43 8.27 -18.04
CA GLU A 344 4.41 8.22 -19.08
C GLU A 344 4.98 7.69 -20.40
N THR A 345 4.11 7.28 -21.31
CA THR A 345 4.53 7.01 -22.69
C THR A 345 5.17 8.26 -23.31
N MET A 346 6.13 8.06 -24.22
CA MET A 346 6.95 9.09 -24.86
C MET A 346 8.04 9.72 -23.99
N ASP A 347 8.07 9.47 -22.67
CA ASP A 347 9.19 9.91 -21.83
C ASP A 347 10.51 9.29 -22.32
N GLU A 348 11.57 10.10 -22.36
CA GLU A 348 12.90 9.64 -22.74
C GLU A 348 13.65 9.10 -21.53
N VAL A 349 13.80 7.78 -21.47
CA VAL A 349 14.60 7.11 -20.43
C VAL A 349 16.06 7.03 -20.87
N VAL A 350 16.96 7.08 -19.89
CA VAL A 350 18.40 6.92 -20.14
C VAL A 350 18.76 5.45 -20.22
N VAL A 351 19.51 5.07 -21.27
CA VAL A 351 19.85 3.68 -21.59
C VAL A 351 21.35 3.56 -21.87
N TYR A 352 21.96 2.49 -21.38
CA TYR A 352 23.30 2.04 -21.76
C TYR A 352 23.24 0.98 -22.85
N ARG A 353 23.84 1.28 -24.00
CA ARG A 353 23.92 0.37 -25.13
C ARG A 353 25.26 0.51 -25.82
N GLU A 354 25.90 -0.63 -26.11
CA GLU A 354 27.15 -0.69 -26.89
C GLU A 354 28.25 0.25 -26.34
N GLY A 355 28.38 0.31 -25.01
CA GLY A 355 29.41 1.13 -24.36
C GLY A 355 29.06 2.61 -24.21
N ARG A 356 27.85 3.03 -24.58
CA ARG A 356 27.42 4.44 -24.60
C ARG A 356 26.13 4.65 -23.84
N VAL A 357 26.03 5.80 -23.19
CA VAL A 357 24.79 6.31 -22.62
C VAL A 357 24.04 7.05 -23.72
N VAL A 358 22.81 6.63 -23.98
CA VAL A 358 21.88 7.17 -24.99
C VAL A 358 20.50 7.34 -24.34
N SER A 359 19.51 7.82 -25.10
CA SER A 359 18.10 7.83 -24.67
C SER A 359 17.23 6.98 -25.58
N ALA A 360 16.09 6.53 -25.05
CA ALA A 360 15.02 5.90 -25.82
C ALA A 360 13.67 6.25 -25.21
N SER A 361 12.66 6.46 -26.05
CA SER A 361 11.32 6.79 -25.59
C SER A 361 10.56 5.55 -25.11
N VAL A 362 9.78 5.72 -24.04
CA VAL A 362 8.79 4.73 -23.60
C VAL A 362 7.72 4.57 -24.69
N GLN A 363 7.62 3.36 -25.24
CA GLN A 363 6.62 3.03 -26.25
C GLN A 363 5.33 2.53 -25.63
N LYS A 364 5.43 1.67 -24.60
CA LYS A 364 4.27 1.01 -24.00
C LYS A 364 4.54 0.69 -22.53
N ILE A 365 3.49 0.82 -21.72
CA ILE A 365 3.45 0.41 -20.32
C ILE A 365 2.32 -0.62 -20.20
N GLU A 366 2.60 -1.81 -19.67
CA GLU A 366 1.62 -2.91 -19.55
C GLU A 366 1.60 -3.46 -18.12
N MET A 367 0.43 -3.50 -17.50
CA MET A 367 0.23 -4.24 -16.26
C MET A 367 0.28 -5.73 -16.53
N LEU A 368 1.07 -6.46 -15.75
CA LEU A 368 1.27 -7.90 -15.84
C LEU A 368 0.72 -8.57 -14.58
N GLU A 369 -0.47 -9.16 -14.67
CA GLU A 369 -1.05 -9.98 -13.61
C GLU A 369 -0.33 -11.33 -13.50
N SER A 370 0.85 -11.32 -12.87
CA SER A 370 1.62 -12.53 -12.64
C SER A 370 2.32 -12.47 -11.29
N CYS A 371 2.30 -13.60 -10.59
CA CYS A 371 3.05 -13.80 -9.37
C CYS A 371 4.42 -14.37 -9.70
N GLN A 372 5.49 -13.61 -9.47
CA GLN A 372 6.85 -14.09 -9.72
C GLN A 372 7.85 -13.63 -8.66
N GLU A 373 8.97 -14.34 -8.60
CA GLU A 373 10.11 -13.93 -7.80
C GLU A 373 10.73 -12.68 -8.41
N THR A 374 11.00 -11.70 -7.55
CA THR A 374 11.60 -10.44 -7.93
C THR A 374 12.80 -10.13 -7.06
N TYR A 375 13.68 -9.28 -7.59
CA TYR A 375 14.99 -9.01 -7.00
C TYR A 375 15.33 -7.53 -7.16
N SER A 376 16.08 -6.96 -6.22
CA SER A 376 16.62 -5.60 -6.36
C SER A 376 18.00 -5.47 -5.72
N ILE A 377 18.70 -4.39 -6.10
CA ILE A 377 19.94 -3.93 -5.47
C ILE A 377 19.57 -2.71 -4.62
N LEU A 378 19.54 -2.89 -3.30
CA LEU A 378 19.06 -1.86 -2.37
C LEU A 378 20.08 -0.75 -2.17
N ASP A 379 21.38 -1.11 -2.11
CA ASP A 379 22.45 -0.16 -1.84
C ASP A 379 23.73 -0.47 -2.62
N LEU A 380 24.45 0.60 -2.95
CA LEU A 380 25.73 0.58 -3.64
C LEU A 380 26.74 1.36 -2.81
N HIS A 381 27.99 0.92 -2.78
CA HIS A 381 29.02 1.60 -1.98
C HIS A 381 29.28 3.05 -2.44
N ARG A 382 28.86 3.38 -3.67
CA ARG A 382 28.93 4.72 -4.28
C ARG A 382 27.83 4.88 -5.32
N GLY A 383 27.17 6.04 -5.29
CA GLY A 383 26.09 6.39 -6.21
C GLY A 383 24.78 5.69 -5.87
N ASN A 384 23.72 6.04 -6.60
CA ASN A 384 22.37 5.54 -6.38
C ASN A 384 21.68 5.09 -7.66
N ALA A 385 22.45 4.80 -8.72
CA ALA A 385 21.93 4.39 -10.02
C ALA A 385 22.71 3.20 -10.58
N PHE A 386 22.04 2.32 -11.31
CA PHE A 386 22.65 1.21 -12.04
C PHE A 386 21.84 0.89 -13.30
N PHE A 387 22.31 -0.08 -14.08
CA PHE A 387 21.65 -0.45 -15.34
C PHE A 387 21.00 -1.83 -15.28
N ALA A 388 19.69 -1.88 -15.46
CA ALA A 388 18.88 -3.09 -15.54
C ALA A 388 18.23 -3.20 -16.92
N ASN A 389 18.47 -4.30 -17.64
CA ASN A 389 18.15 -4.45 -19.08
C ASN A 389 18.65 -3.25 -19.93
N GLY A 390 19.76 -2.63 -19.51
CA GLY A 390 20.33 -1.44 -20.12
C GLY A 390 19.65 -0.12 -19.71
N ILE A 391 18.54 -0.11 -18.99
CA ILE A 391 17.85 1.11 -18.55
C ILE A 391 18.45 1.60 -17.23
N VAL A 392 18.63 2.91 -17.07
CA VAL A 392 19.08 3.51 -15.80
C VAL A 392 17.94 3.46 -14.79
N VAL A 393 18.22 2.81 -13.67
CA VAL A 393 17.31 2.62 -12.54
C VAL A 393 17.98 3.04 -11.24
N GLY A 394 17.19 3.41 -10.24
CA GLY A 394 17.67 3.89 -8.95
C GLY A 394 17.79 2.80 -7.89
N THR A 395 18.64 3.01 -6.89
CA THR A 395 18.72 2.19 -5.66
C THR A 395 17.72 2.68 -4.61
N GLU A 396 17.38 1.82 -3.65
CA GLU A 396 16.23 1.96 -2.75
C GLU A 396 16.65 2.24 -1.29
N VAL A 397 17.72 3.00 -1.07
CA VAL A 397 18.13 3.36 0.29
C VAL A 397 17.09 4.30 0.89
N LEU A 398 16.37 3.87 1.92
CA LEU A 398 15.39 4.72 2.61
C LEU A 398 16.05 5.96 3.20
N THR A 399 15.34 7.09 3.13
CA THR A 399 15.74 8.30 3.84
C THR A 399 15.67 8.02 5.33
N GLN A 400 16.80 7.88 6.03
CA GLN A 400 16.79 7.85 7.48
C GLN A 400 16.21 9.18 7.96
N GLN A 401 15.00 9.15 8.55
CA GLN A 401 14.55 10.27 9.35
C GLN A 401 15.60 10.43 10.44
N VAL A 402 16.37 11.52 10.37
CA VAL A 402 17.28 11.90 11.42
C VAL A 402 16.40 12.08 12.65
N ALA A 403 16.42 11.09 13.54
CA ALA A 403 15.92 11.24 14.88
C ALA A 403 16.76 12.36 15.51
N THR A 404 16.23 13.59 15.47
CA THR A 404 16.72 14.67 16.28
C THR A 404 16.58 14.22 17.73
N LYS A 405 17.72 13.84 18.32
CA LYS A 405 17.87 13.55 19.74
C LYS A 405 17.50 14.75 20.60
#